data_AF-A0A1W1YIZ3-F1
#
_entry.id   AF-A0A1W1YIZ3-F1
#
_cell.length_a   1.000
_cell.length_b   1.000
_cell.length_c   1.000
_cell.angle_alpha   90.00
_cell.angle_beta   90.00
_cell.angle_gamma   90.00
#
_symmetry.space_group_name_H-M   'P 1'
#
loop_
_entity.id
_entity.type
_entity.pdbx_description
1 polymer ?
#
loop_
_entity_poly.entity_id
_entity_poly.type
_entity_poly.pdbx_seq_one_letter_code
_entity_poly.pdbx_strand_id
1 'polypeptide(L)'
;MSDIVTNVKTAGVVGAGGAGFPTHVKLAAKADIYIVNAAECEPMLRTDQQLAARYPELLLQGLTQAMEATGAKEGIIALKAKYQAAIKALEPLLPPQIRIEILRDIYPAGDEVITIWLTTGRRVPPGGIPLHIGVVVNNVQTLINVAKAMQGEAVTTKTLTVTGAVKSPVTVTVPIGTAMAEVLALAGGATCAQPAYIDGGPMMGKVMTDLA
;
A
#
# COMPACT_ATOMS: atom_id res chain seq x y z
N MET A 1 13.65 -24.40 -5.14
CA MET A 1 13.37 -22.98 -4.89
C MET A 1 12.00 -22.70 -5.47
N SER A 2 11.01 -22.32 -4.66
CA SER A 2 9.69 -21.99 -5.19
C SER A 2 9.72 -20.63 -5.88
N ASP A 3 8.98 -20.54 -6.99
CA ASP A 3 8.80 -19.33 -7.78
C ASP A 3 8.06 -18.25 -6.98
N ILE A 4 8.55 -17.00 -7.01
CA ILE A 4 8.02 -15.85 -6.26
C ILE A 4 6.52 -15.68 -6.53
N VAL A 5 6.11 -15.80 -7.80
CA VAL A 5 4.71 -15.65 -8.21
C VAL A 5 3.85 -16.74 -7.56
N THR A 6 4.35 -17.96 -7.51
CA THR A 6 3.66 -19.11 -6.89
C THR A 6 3.49 -18.94 -5.37
N ASN A 7 4.52 -18.48 -4.66
CA ASN A 7 4.44 -18.21 -3.22
C ASN A 7 3.42 -17.11 -2.91
N VAL A 8 3.49 -16.00 -3.64
CA VAL A 8 2.58 -14.85 -3.49
C VAL A 8 1.13 -15.25 -3.77
N LYS A 9 0.90 -16.08 -4.79
CA LYS A 9 -0.42 -16.64 -5.09
C LYS A 9 -0.93 -17.52 -3.94
N THR A 10 -0.10 -18.45 -3.47
CA THR A 10 -0.47 -19.41 -2.41
C THR A 10 -0.75 -18.71 -1.08
N ALA A 11 0.01 -17.68 -0.76
CA ALA A 11 -0.18 -16.86 0.44
C ALA A 11 -1.42 -15.94 0.39
N GLY A 12 -2.11 -15.86 -0.74
CA GLY A 12 -3.32 -15.03 -0.88
C GLY A 12 -3.05 -13.53 -0.95
N VAL A 13 -1.89 -13.11 -1.44
CA VAL A 13 -1.54 -11.68 -1.51
C VAL A 13 -2.35 -10.98 -2.60
N VAL A 14 -3.07 -9.93 -2.19
CA VAL A 14 -3.83 -9.03 -3.06
C VAL A 14 -3.40 -7.57 -2.87
N GLY A 15 -3.76 -6.70 -3.81
CA GLY A 15 -3.55 -5.27 -3.72
C GLY A 15 -4.26 -4.65 -2.52
N ALA A 16 -3.51 -4.28 -1.49
CA ALA A 16 -4.02 -3.72 -0.24
C ALA A 16 -4.46 -2.24 -0.33
N GLY A 17 -4.18 -1.56 -1.46
CA GLY A 17 -4.56 -0.16 -1.71
C GLY A 17 -6.02 0.08 -2.09
N GLY A 18 -6.90 -0.91 -1.95
CA GLY A 18 -8.35 -0.76 -2.14
C GLY A 18 -8.96 -1.65 -3.22
N ALA A 19 -8.31 -1.79 -4.38
CA ALA A 19 -8.86 -2.55 -5.50
C ALA A 19 -8.85 -4.08 -5.31
N GLY A 20 -8.02 -4.62 -4.41
CA GLY A 20 -7.96 -6.06 -4.15
C GLY A 20 -7.46 -6.90 -5.33
N PHE A 21 -6.82 -6.29 -6.33
CA PHE A 21 -6.34 -7.00 -7.52
C PHE A 21 -5.29 -8.07 -7.14
N PRO A 22 -5.34 -9.29 -7.72
CA PRO A 22 -4.39 -10.35 -7.37
C PRO A 22 -2.93 -9.97 -7.66
N THR A 23 -2.09 -9.91 -6.62
CA THR A 23 -0.71 -9.40 -6.76
C THR A 23 0.15 -10.30 -7.63
N HIS A 24 -0.05 -11.63 -7.56
CA HIS A 24 0.68 -12.58 -8.40
C HIS A 24 0.48 -12.34 -9.91
N VAL A 25 -0.67 -11.80 -10.34
CA VAL A 25 -0.91 -11.44 -11.75
C VAL A 25 -0.05 -10.25 -12.15
N LYS A 26 0.09 -9.24 -11.28
CA LYS A 26 1.03 -8.11 -11.50
C LYS A 26 2.49 -8.60 -11.54
N LEU A 27 2.87 -9.52 -10.65
CA LEU A 27 4.25 -10.05 -10.58
C LEU A 27 4.64 -10.96 -11.74
N ALA A 28 3.66 -11.63 -12.38
CA ALA A 28 3.92 -12.46 -13.55
C ALA A 28 4.20 -11.63 -14.83
N ALA A 29 3.93 -10.32 -14.79
CA ALA A 29 4.17 -9.42 -15.91
C ALA A 29 5.65 -9.01 -16.02
N LYS A 30 6.03 -8.41 -17.15
CA LYS A 30 7.37 -7.82 -17.36
C LYS A 30 7.31 -6.31 -17.33
N ALA A 31 8.20 -5.70 -16.54
CA ALA A 31 8.25 -4.26 -16.36
C ALA A 31 9.70 -3.76 -16.31
N ASP A 32 9.90 -2.49 -16.63
CA ASP A 32 11.18 -1.81 -16.50
C ASP A 32 11.34 -1.22 -15.09
N ILE A 33 10.24 -0.69 -14.54
CA ILE A 33 10.18 0.05 -13.28
C ILE A 33 9.10 -0.56 -12.37
N TYR A 34 9.47 -0.75 -11.10
CA TYR A 34 8.53 -1.13 -10.05
C TYR A 34 8.36 0.00 -9.04
N ILE A 35 7.12 0.45 -8.83
CA ILE A 35 6.81 1.57 -7.95
C ILE A 35 6.06 1.07 -6.71
N VAL A 36 6.55 1.50 -5.55
CA VAL A 36 5.80 1.49 -4.30
C VAL A 36 5.07 2.81 -4.20
N ASN A 37 3.74 2.76 -4.29
CA ASN A 37 2.92 3.91 -3.97
C ASN A 37 2.74 3.98 -2.45
N ALA A 38 3.56 4.80 -1.79
CA ALA A 38 3.44 5.13 -0.37
C ALA A 38 2.86 6.54 -0.16
N ALA A 39 2.35 7.17 -1.22
CA ALA A 39 1.83 8.53 -1.25
C ALA A 39 0.32 8.54 -0.94
N GLU A 40 -0.08 7.99 0.20
CA GLU A 40 -1.48 7.92 0.64
C GLU A 40 -2.15 9.30 0.56
N CYS A 41 -3.15 9.40 -0.32
CA CYS A 41 -3.83 10.67 -0.63
C CYS A 41 -5.23 10.77 -0.05
N GLU A 42 -5.84 9.65 0.35
CA GLU A 42 -7.08 9.69 1.11
C GLU A 42 -6.86 10.47 2.41
N PRO A 43 -7.63 11.54 2.65
CA PRO A 43 -7.49 12.32 3.86
C PRO A 43 -7.68 11.45 5.12
N MET A 44 -6.96 11.80 6.18
CA MET A 44 -6.97 11.15 7.49
C MET A 44 -6.36 9.74 7.58
N LEU A 45 -6.28 8.98 6.49
CA LEU A 45 -5.62 7.68 6.50
C LEU A 45 -4.11 7.84 6.73
N ARG A 46 -3.51 6.87 7.43
CA ARG A 46 -2.08 6.90 7.79
C ARG A 46 -1.37 5.56 7.62
N THR A 47 -1.99 4.58 6.99
CA THR A 47 -1.53 3.18 7.02
C THR A 47 -0.19 3.03 6.33
N ASP A 48 -0.08 3.46 5.07
CA ASP A 48 1.13 3.21 4.27
C ASP A 48 2.36 3.94 4.83
N GLN A 49 2.23 5.20 5.25
CA GLN A 49 3.34 5.96 5.85
C GLN A 49 3.84 5.34 7.17
N GLN A 50 2.94 4.77 7.98
CA GLN A 50 3.30 4.15 9.25
C GLN A 50 3.91 2.77 9.06
N LEU A 51 3.40 1.99 8.10
CA LEU A 51 3.98 0.69 7.75
C LEU A 51 5.37 0.85 7.14
N ALA A 52 5.59 1.83 6.26
CA ALA A 52 6.89 2.11 5.68
C ALA A 52 7.93 2.53 6.75
N ALA A 53 7.51 3.27 7.77
CA ALA A 53 8.38 3.64 8.89
C ALA A 53 8.66 2.47 9.84
N ARG A 54 7.67 1.60 10.07
CA ARG A 54 7.77 0.51 11.05
C ARG A 54 8.43 -0.75 10.51
N TYR A 55 8.29 -1.01 9.22
CA TYR A 55 8.77 -2.23 8.56
C TYR A 55 9.59 -1.91 7.30
N PRO A 56 10.63 -1.06 7.40
CA PRO A 56 11.40 -0.64 6.24
C PRO A 56 12.14 -1.81 5.58
N GLU A 57 12.70 -2.76 6.36
CA GLU A 57 13.39 -3.92 5.77
C GLU A 57 12.43 -4.83 5.00
N LEU A 58 11.25 -5.14 5.56
CA LEU A 58 10.26 -5.97 4.88
C LEU A 58 9.74 -5.29 3.60
N LEU A 59 9.55 -3.97 3.63
CA LEU A 59 9.15 -3.23 2.44
C LEU A 59 10.21 -3.34 1.33
N LEU A 60 11.49 -3.14 1.66
CA LEU A 60 12.59 -3.22 0.70
C LEU A 60 12.84 -4.65 0.19
N GLN A 61 12.68 -5.66 1.05
CA GLN A 61 12.72 -7.06 0.64
C GLN A 61 11.61 -7.38 -0.37
N GLY A 62 10.37 -6.97 -0.06
CA GLY A 62 9.23 -7.18 -0.94
C GLY A 62 9.36 -6.46 -2.28
N LEU A 63 9.90 -5.23 -2.28
CA LEU A 63 10.19 -4.49 -3.51
C LEU A 63 11.28 -5.19 -4.34
N THR A 64 12.38 -5.62 -3.72
CA THR A 64 13.45 -6.34 -4.41
C THR A 64 12.92 -7.62 -5.06
N GLN A 65 12.15 -8.42 -4.32
CA GLN A 65 11.53 -9.65 -4.84
C GLN A 65 10.55 -9.37 -5.98
N ALA A 66 9.79 -8.29 -5.88
CA ALA A 66 8.87 -7.88 -6.93
C ALA A 66 9.60 -7.42 -8.20
N MET A 67 10.73 -6.72 -8.05
CA MET A 67 11.63 -6.37 -9.15
C MET A 67 12.24 -7.63 -9.80
N GLU A 68 12.68 -8.61 -9.00
CA GLU A 68 13.20 -9.89 -9.51
C GLU A 68 12.15 -10.65 -10.35
N ALA A 69 10.92 -10.79 -9.84
CA ALA A 69 9.84 -11.47 -10.55
C ALA A 69 9.51 -10.81 -11.89
N THR A 70 9.40 -9.48 -11.89
CA THR A 70 9.03 -8.70 -13.08
C THR A 70 10.20 -8.43 -14.03
N GLY A 71 11.44 -8.58 -13.56
CA GLY A 71 12.65 -8.21 -14.28
C GLY A 71 12.97 -6.70 -14.26
N ALA A 72 12.24 -5.91 -13.47
CA ALA A 72 12.43 -4.47 -13.36
C ALA A 72 13.85 -4.12 -12.91
N LYS A 73 14.41 -3.07 -13.49
CA LYS A 73 15.79 -2.61 -13.23
C LYS A 73 15.84 -1.42 -12.29
N GLU A 74 14.71 -0.74 -12.09
CA GLU A 74 14.57 0.40 -11.18
C GLU A 74 13.38 0.17 -10.25
N GLY A 75 13.62 0.42 -8.96
CA GLY A 75 12.58 0.50 -7.93
C GLY A 75 12.39 1.95 -7.47
N ILE A 76 11.16 2.39 -7.31
CA ILE A 76 10.85 3.73 -6.82
C ILE A 76 9.90 3.64 -5.64
N ILE A 77 10.24 4.29 -4.53
CA ILE A 77 9.34 4.46 -3.38
C ILE A 77 8.80 5.89 -3.41
N ALA A 78 7.54 6.04 -3.82
CA ALA A 78 6.88 7.34 -3.89
C ALA A 78 6.34 7.75 -2.52
N LEU A 79 6.94 8.76 -1.89
CA LEU A 79 6.58 9.28 -0.57
C LEU A 79 6.21 10.76 -0.66
N LYS A 80 5.63 11.30 0.41
CA LYS A 80 5.44 12.75 0.58
C LYS A 80 6.49 13.30 1.54
N ALA A 81 6.87 14.56 1.35
CA ALA A 81 7.89 15.23 2.18
C ALA A 81 7.57 15.17 3.68
N LYS A 82 6.28 15.17 4.07
CA LYS A 82 5.85 15.09 5.48
C LYS A 82 6.07 13.72 6.14
N TYR A 83 6.32 12.66 5.37
CA TYR A 83 6.50 11.29 5.88
C TYR A 83 7.93 11.06 6.40
N GLN A 84 8.42 11.98 7.23
CA GLN A 84 9.80 12.02 7.71
C GLN A 84 10.24 10.75 8.44
N ALA A 85 9.33 10.08 9.17
CA ALA A 85 9.64 8.83 9.83
C ALA A 85 9.93 7.69 8.84
N ALA A 86 9.15 7.59 7.75
CA ALA A 86 9.37 6.60 6.70
C ALA A 86 10.64 6.88 5.91
N ILE A 87 10.87 8.16 5.56
CA ILE A 87 12.07 8.59 4.84
C ILE A 87 13.32 8.22 5.64
N LYS A 88 13.41 8.63 6.92
CA LYS A 88 14.55 8.33 7.79
C LYS A 88 14.79 6.84 8.00
N ALA A 89 13.74 6.04 8.01
CA ALA A 89 13.83 4.59 8.17
C ALA A 89 14.33 3.89 6.89
N LEU A 90 13.97 4.40 5.71
CA LEU A 90 14.29 3.78 4.42
C LEU A 90 15.62 4.24 3.83
N GLU A 91 15.95 5.54 3.90
CA GLU A 91 17.16 6.13 3.31
C GLU A 91 18.46 5.34 3.59
N PRO A 92 18.78 4.92 4.83
CA PRO A 92 20.02 4.21 5.10
C PRO A 92 20.06 2.77 4.56
N LEU A 93 18.93 2.24 4.10
CA LEU A 93 18.77 0.84 3.67
C LEU A 93 18.62 0.69 2.14
N LEU A 94 18.61 1.80 1.38
CA LEU A 94 18.33 1.77 -0.05
C LEU A 94 19.46 1.07 -0.84
N PRO A 95 19.16 0.01 -1.61
CA PRO A 95 20.12 -0.54 -2.55
C PRO A 95 20.24 0.37 -3.79
N PRO A 96 21.32 0.25 -4.60
CA PRO A 96 21.59 1.17 -5.71
C PRO A 96 20.50 1.24 -6.79
N GLN A 97 19.68 0.20 -6.94
CA GLN A 97 18.59 0.18 -7.94
C GLN A 97 17.28 0.80 -7.43
N ILE A 98 17.21 1.17 -6.15
CA ILE A 98 15.99 1.66 -5.52
C ILE A 98 16.21 3.08 -5.01
N ARG A 99 15.29 3.99 -5.33
CA ARG A 99 15.32 5.37 -4.87
C ARG A 99 13.99 5.81 -4.28
N ILE A 100 14.03 6.84 -3.43
CA ILE A 100 12.84 7.53 -2.96
C ILE A 100 12.54 8.68 -3.92
N GLU A 101 11.26 8.84 -4.29
CA GLU A 101 10.76 10.01 -4.98
C GLU A 101 9.81 10.78 -4.06
N ILE A 102 10.04 12.09 -3.89
CA ILE A 102 9.24 12.94 -3.01
C ILE A 102 8.17 13.66 -3.82
N LEU A 103 6.93 13.21 -3.69
CA LEU A 103 5.76 13.81 -4.31
C LEU A 103 5.26 15.03 -3.52
N ARG A 104 4.62 15.95 -4.25
CA ARG A 104 3.90 17.08 -3.67
C ARG A 104 2.72 16.56 -2.83
N ASP A 105 2.44 17.22 -1.71
CA ASP A 105 1.29 16.88 -0.86
C ASP A 105 -0.01 17.49 -1.41
N ILE A 106 -0.45 16.95 -2.55
CA ILE A 106 -1.69 17.35 -3.23
C ILE A 106 -2.50 16.10 -3.58
N TYR A 107 -3.82 16.18 -3.46
CA TYR A 107 -4.71 15.16 -4.03
C TYR A 107 -4.87 15.44 -5.55
N PRO A 108 -4.82 14.43 -6.44
CA PRO A 108 -4.65 12.99 -6.21
C PRO A 108 -3.22 12.50 -6.58
N ALA A 109 -2.16 13.03 -5.96
CA ALA A 109 -0.78 12.62 -6.28
C ALA A 109 -0.52 11.11 -6.11
N GLY A 110 -1.31 10.44 -5.27
CA GLY A 110 -1.27 9.00 -5.01
C GLY A 110 -2.21 8.17 -5.89
N ASP A 111 -2.88 8.77 -6.88
CA ASP A 111 -3.51 7.99 -7.96
C ASP A 111 -2.42 7.23 -8.75
N GLU A 112 -2.73 6.03 -9.25
CA GLU A 112 -1.74 5.16 -9.91
C GLU A 112 -1.14 5.84 -11.15
N VAL A 113 -1.97 6.48 -11.99
CA VAL A 113 -1.52 7.13 -13.23
C VAL A 113 -0.74 8.40 -12.91
N ILE A 114 -1.20 9.19 -11.94
CA ILE A 114 -0.51 10.41 -11.51
C ILE A 114 0.83 10.09 -10.85
N THR A 115 0.89 9.07 -9.99
CA THR A 115 2.14 8.62 -9.35
C THR A 115 3.16 8.23 -10.41
N ILE A 116 2.75 7.46 -11.43
CA ILE A 116 3.66 7.06 -12.52
C ILE A 116 4.21 8.28 -13.24
N TRP A 117 3.35 9.23 -13.61
CA TRP A 117 3.78 10.44 -14.30
C TRP A 117 4.75 11.28 -13.45
N LEU A 118 4.45 11.49 -12.18
CA LEU A 118 5.28 12.31 -11.29
C LEU A 118 6.63 11.67 -10.97
N THR A 119 6.70 10.33 -10.95
CA THR A 119 7.92 9.60 -10.58
C THR A 119 8.81 9.21 -11.76
N THR A 120 8.23 9.02 -12.95
CA THR A 120 8.94 8.48 -14.13
C THR A 120 8.87 9.39 -15.35
N GLY A 121 7.95 10.36 -15.37
CA GLY A 121 7.62 11.15 -16.56
C GLY A 121 6.82 10.39 -17.63
N ARG A 122 6.64 9.07 -17.51
CA ARG A 122 5.85 8.25 -18.45
C ARG A 122 4.36 8.53 -18.29
N ARG A 123 3.60 8.46 -19.38
CA ARG A 123 2.15 8.71 -19.39
C ARG A 123 1.41 7.45 -19.80
N VAL A 124 0.48 6.99 -18.96
CA VAL A 124 -0.43 5.90 -19.31
C VAL A 124 -1.40 6.42 -20.38
N PRO A 125 -1.51 5.78 -21.55
CA PRO A 125 -2.44 6.23 -22.58
C PRO A 125 -3.89 6.04 -22.13
N PRO A 126 -4.85 6.84 -22.64
CA PRO A 126 -6.27 6.67 -22.32
C PRO A 126 -6.75 5.24 -22.57
N GLY A 127 -7.40 4.63 -21.57
CA GLY A 127 -7.86 3.24 -21.62
C GLY A 127 -6.74 2.18 -21.54
N GLY A 128 -5.48 2.60 -21.45
CA GLY A 128 -4.35 1.72 -21.22
C GLY A 128 -4.12 1.41 -19.75
N ILE A 129 -3.16 0.52 -19.50
CA ILE A 129 -2.72 0.13 -18.15
C ILE A 129 -1.23 0.46 -17.96
N PRO A 130 -0.76 0.61 -16.71
CA PRO A 130 0.66 0.89 -16.41
C PRO A 130 1.64 -0.04 -17.12
N LEU A 131 1.27 -1.30 -17.31
CA LEU A 131 2.12 -2.29 -17.96
C LEU A 131 2.46 -1.94 -19.42
N HIS A 132 1.59 -1.25 -20.15
CA HIS A 132 1.85 -0.83 -21.54
C HIS A 132 3.02 0.14 -21.66
N ILE A 133 3.37 0.81 -20.57
CA ILE A 133 4.51 1.71 -20.49
C ILE A 133 5.61 1.14 -19.59
N GLY A 134 5.64 -0.19 -19.38
CA GLY A 134 6.70 -0.88 -18.64
C GLY A 134 6.74 -0.56 -17.15
N VAL A 135 5.61 -0.21 -16.51
CA VAL A 135 5.56 0.13 -15.09
C VAL A 135 4.58 -0.77 -14.35
N VAL A 136 4.96 -1.23 -13.16
CA VAL A 136 4.07 -1.89 -12.21
C VAL A 136 4.04 -1.08 -10.92
N VAL A 137 2.86 -0.94 -10.31
CA VAL A 137 2.65 -0.19 -9.08
C VAL A 137 1.93 -1.06 -8.04
N ASN A 138 2.42 -1.05 -6.81
CA ASN A 138 1.73 -1.62 -5.64
C ASN A 138 1.87 -0.71 -4.41
N ASN A 139 0.91 -0.78 -3.48
CA ASN A 139 1.03 -0.04 -2.22
C ASN A 139 1.97 -0.75 -1.23
N VAL A 140 2.31 -0.04 -0.14
CA VAL A 140 3.27 -0.48 0.89
C VAL A 140 2.88 -1.83 1.50
N GLN A 141 1.65 -1.97 1.99
CA GLN A 141 1.23 -3.22 2.66
C GLN A 141 1.27 -4.42 1.71
N THR A 142 1.02 -4.22 0.42
CA THR A 142 1.12 -5.31 -0.56
C THR A 142 2.54 -5.88 -0.63
N LEU A 143 3.56 -5.04 -0.69
CA LEU A 143 4.94 -5.50 -0.80
C LEU A 143 5.48 -6.08 0.51
N ILE A 144 5.05 -5.55 1.67
CA ILE A 144 5.32 -6.21 2.95
C ILE A 144 4.73 -7.63 2.95
N ASN A 145 3.52 -7.81 2.41
CA ASN A 145 2.90 -9.13 2.28
C ASN A 145 3.62 -10.03 1.26
N VAL A 146 4.23 -9.48 0.21
CA VAL A 146 5.10 -10.24 -0.70
C VAL A 146 6.32 -10.79 0.05
N ALA A 147 7.00 -9.95 0.85
CA ALA A 147 8.14 -10.39 1.66
C ALA A 147 7.76 -11.51 2.63
N LYS A 148 6.62 -11.36 3.32
CA LYS A 148 6.07 -12.37 4.23
C LYS A 148 5.69 -13.68 3.51
N ALA A 149 5.07 -13.59 2.34
CA ALA A 149 4.74 -14.76 1.54
C ALA A 149 6.00 -15.58 1.17
N MET A 150 7.12 -14.90 0.88
CA MET A 150 8.41 -15.55 0.63
C MET A 150 9.01 -16.22 1.87
N GLN A 151 8.55 -15.84 3.07
CA GLN A 151 8.91 -16.48 4.34
C GLN A 151 7.91 -17.57 4.75
N GLY A 152 6.92 -17.88 3.91
CA GLY A 152 5.89 -18.89 4.16
C GLY A 152 4.68 -18.38 4.97
N GLU A 153 4.56 -17.07 5.18
CA GLU A 153 3.42 -16.48 5.90
C GLU A 153 2.28 -16.11 4.93
N ALA A 154 1.09 -16.68 5.17
CA ALA A 154 -0.13 -16.33 4.45
C ALA A 154 -0.71 -15.00 4.95
N VAL A 155 -1.42 -14.28 4.07
CA VAL A 155 -2.11 -13.04 4.43
C VAL A 155 -3.37 -13.35 5.23
N THR A 156 -3.28 -13.19 6.54
CA THR A 156 -4.40 -13.42 7.49
C THR A 156 -4.86 -12.15 8.19
N THR A 157 -4.16 -11.03 8.00
CA THR A 157 -4.43 -9.76 8.69
C THR A 157 -4.44 -8.59 7.72
N LYS A 158 -5.13 -7.51 8.12
CA LYS A 158 -5.15 -6.22 7.41
C LYS A 158 -4.89 -5.08 8.39
N THR A 159 -4.17 -4.07 7.92
CA THR A 159 -3.92 -2.84 8.69
C THR A 159 -4.91 -1.76 8.25
N LEU A 160 -5.52 -1.10 9.22
CA LEU A 160 -6.58 -0.11 9.02
C LEU A 160 -6.31 1.11 9.90
N THR A 161 -6.63 2.30 9.41
CA THR A 161 -6.72 3.52 10.23
C THR A 161 -8.16 3.73 10.69
N VAL A 162 -8.37 3.89 11.99
CA VAL A 162 -9.65 4.27 12.60
C VAL A 162 -9.51 5.69 13.12
N THR A 163 -10.32 6.62 12.60
CA THR A 163 -10.17 8.06 12.85
C THR A 163 -11.50 8.78 12.71
N GLY A 164 -11.51 10.10 12.92
CA GLY A 164 -12.72 10.93 12.92
C GLY A 164 -13.29 11.09 14.33
N ALA A 165 -14.60 10.93 14.48
CA ALA A 165 -15.30 11.08 15.76
C ALA A 165 -15.14 9.84 16.66
N VAL A 166 -13.90 9.52 17.01
CA VAL A 166 -13.52 8.41 17.90
C VAL A 166 -12.70 8.91 19.07
N LYS A 167 -12.72 8.19 20.20
CA LYS A 167 -12.02 8.62 21.42
C LYS A 167 -10.50 8.72 21.23
N SER A 168 -9.92 7.78 20.50
CA SER A 168 -8.48 7.71 20.24
C SER A 168 -8.24 7.19 18.83
N PRO A 169 -7.88 8.05 17.87
CA PRO A 169 -7.51 7.60 16.53
C PRO A 169 -6.33 6.63 16.57
N VAL A 170 -6.46 5.51 15.88
CA VAL A 170 -5.47 4.42 15.89
C VAL A 170 -5.25 3.86 14.50
N THR A 171 -4.07 3.29 14.29
CA THR A 171 -3.83 2.38 13.16
C THR A 171 -3.56 1.00 13.73
N VAL A 172 -4.38 0.03 13.36
CA VAL A 172 -4.41 -1.30 13.96
C VAL A 172 -4.28 -2.37 12.89
N THR A 173 -3.64 -3.48 13.23
CA THR A 173 -3.59 -4.69 12.40
C THR A 173 -4.48 -5.74 13.04
N VAL A 174 -5.51 -6.17 12.31
CA VAL A 174 -6.53 -7.11 12.78
C VAL A 174 -6.66 -8.30 11.82
N PRO A 175 -7.14 -9.47 12.28
CA PRO A 175 -7.51 -10.57 11.39
C PRO A 175 -8.49 -10.14 10.30
N ILE A 176 -8.36 -10.73 9.11
CA ILE A 176 -9.36 -10.56 8.06
C ILE A 176 -10.66 -11.23 8.52
N GLY A 177 -11.77 -10.49 8.43
CA GLY A 177 -13.08 -10.92 8.92
C GLY A 177 -13.45 -10.40 10.32
N THR A 178 -12.56 -9.66 10.99
CA THR A 178 -12.92 -8.93 12.22
C THR A 178 -14.04 -7.92 11.94
N ALA A 179 -15.09 -7.95 12.77
CA ALA A 179 -16.22 -7.02 12.67
C ALA A 179 -15.76 -5.56 12.83
N MET A 180 -16.34 -4.64 12.06
CA MET A 180 -15.96 -3.22 12.15
C MET A 180 -16.30 -2.62 13.52
N ALA A 181 -17.32 -3.15 14.21
CA ALA A 181 -17.61 -2.79 15.59
C ALA A 181 -16.45 -3.09 16.55
N GLU A 182 -15.76 -4.22 16.38
CA GLU A 182 -14.58 -4.56 17.19
C GLU A 182 -13.40 -3.64 16.86
N VAL A 183 -13.20 -3.34 15.58
CA VAL A 183 -12.17 -2.38 15.13
C VAL A 183 -12.43 -0.98 15.70
N LEU A 184 -13.68 -0.53 15.72
CA LEU A 184 -14.09 0.74 16.33
C LEU A 184 -13.84 0.76 17.84
N ALA A 185 -14.06 -0.37 18.53
CA ALA A 185 -13.81 -0.48 19.96
C ALA A 185 -12.32 -0.28 20.31
N LEU A 186 -11.40 -0.67 19.41
CA LEU A 186 -9.95 -0.40 19.58
C LEU A 186 -9.62 1.10 19.56
N ALA A 187 -10.45 1.92 18.90
CA ALA A 187 -10.35 3.39 18.93
C ALA A 187 -11.10 4.02 20.12
N GLY A 188 -11.63 3.20 21.04
CA GLY A 188 -12.40 3.63 22.21
C GLY A 188 -13.84 4.04 21.92
N GLY A 189 -14.39 3.64 20.76
CA GLY A 189 -15.77 3.93 20.37
C GLY A 189 -15.97 5.33 19.78
N ALA A 190 -17.17 5.55 19.24
CA ALA A 190 -17.57 6.83 18.69
C ALA A 190 -17.79 7.88 19.80
N THR A 191 -17.47 9.15 19.52
CA THR A 191 -17.63 10.28 20.44
C THR A 191 -18.88 11.11 20.17
N CYS A 192 -19.65 10.77 19.13
CA CYS A 192 -20.91 11.43 18.79
C CYS A 192 -22.10 10.46 18.88
N ALA A 193 -23.30 11.00 19.09
CA ALA A 193 -24.51 10.20 19.31
C ALA A 193 -25.03 9.48 18.06
N GLN A 194 -24.80 10.06 16.87
CA GLN A 194 -25.26 9.53 15.58
C GLN A 194 -24.10 9.57 14.57
N PRO A 195 -23.12 8.67 14.70
CA PRO A 195 -22.02 8.59 13.75
C PRO A 195 -22.48 8.03 12.41
N ALA A 196 -21.92 8.58 11.33
CA ALA A 196 -21.86 7.89 10.03
C ALA A 196 -20.48 7.24 9.89
N TYR A 197 -20.45 6.02 9.37
CA TYR A 197 -19.21 5.27 9.19
C TYR A 197 -18.87 5.20 7.70
N ILE A 198 -17.58 5.34 7.38
CA ILE A 198 -17.07 5.29 6.01
C ILE A 198 -16.03 4.18 5.94
N ASP A 199 -16.25 3.19 5.08
CA ASP A 199 -15.23 2.21 4.71
C ASP A 199 -14.34 2.80 3.62
N GLY A 200 -13.04 2.92 3.91
CA GLY A 200 -12.07 3.64 3.10
C GLY A 200 -11.82 5.08 3.59
N GLY A 201 -11.40 5.95 2.69
CA GLY A 201 -11.18 7.36 2.99
C GLY A 201 -12.36 8.25 2.60
N PRO A 202 -12.38 9.53 3.01
CA PRO A 202 -13.52 10.41 2.79
C PRO A 202 -13.75 10.80 1.31
N MET A 203 -12.78 10.58 0.41
CA MET A 203 -12.93 10.94 -1.00
C MET A 203 -13.50 9.79 -1.83
N MET A 204 -13.05 8.55 -1.63
CA MET A 204 -13.48 7.37 -2.41
C MET A 204 -14.24 6.31 -1.60
N GLY A 205 -14.33 6.48 -0.28
CA GLY A 205 -14.96 5.50 0.62
C GLY A 205 -16.47 5.43 0.47
N LYS A 206 -17.06 4.40 1.06
CA LYS A 206 -18.51 4.15 1.03
C LYS A 206 -19.10 4.29 2.42
N VAL A 207 -20.26 4.93 2.50
CA VAL A 207 -21.03 4.97 3.76
C VAL A 207 -21.46 3.54 4.11
N MET A 208 -21.11 3.12 5.32
CA MET A 208 -21.55 1.85 5.88
C MET A 208 -22.88 2.03 6.59
N THR A 209 -23.80 1.09 6.35
CA THR A 209 -25.10 1.02 7.04
C THR A 209 -25.11 0.00 8.18
N ASP A 210 -24.07 -0.82 8.27
CA ASP A 210 -23.89 -1.88 9.27
C ASP A 210 -22.40 -2.00 9.64
N LEU A 211 -22.12 -2.38 10.89
CA LEU A 211 -20.78 -2.60 11.45
C LEU A 211 -20.52 -4.05 11.88
N ALA A 212 -21.50 -4.94 11.68
CA ALA A 212 -21.35 -6.38 11.87
C ALA A 212 -20.23 -6.97 11.00
#